data_AF-A0A433S0Z6-F1
#
_entry.id   AF-A0A433S0Z6-F1
#
_cell.length_a   1.000
_cell.length_b   1.000
_cell.length_c   1.000
_cell.angle_alpha   90.00
_cell.angle_beta   90.00
_cell.angle_gamma   90.00
#
_symmetry.space_group_name_H-M   'P 1'
#
loop_
_entity.id
_entity.type
_entity.pdbx_description
1 polymer ?
#
loop_
_entity_poly.entity_id
_entity_poly.type
_entity_poly.pdbx_seq_one_letter_code
_entity_poly.pdbx_strand_id
1 'polypeptide(L)'
;MALVRAYLPIGIIVRKSPGVTRWAKWSWRVVAVLPGAGPADWRELRRDGDAVEYHAATLNLDLWSSDTEAYLVGLSAKIPSLIVVMREVPNSASGMPFEPVIVTASPYEGQDYLDSGDGLIESVPMPLGLIGWVRDFVQEHHVEEVFIKRKRDKKRMDLVEDGKGDARVRQLSDVYRAPRSTPTESGGAL
;
A
#
# COMPACT_ATOMS: atom_id res chain seq x y z
N MET A 1 -5.52 23.37 0.15
CA MET A 1 -6.52 23.04 -0.89
C MET A 1 -7.52 22.07 -0.28
N ALA A 2 -8.79 22.07 -0.71
CA ALA A 2 -9.75 21.08 -0.22
C ALA A 2 -9.36 19.69 -0.75
N LEU A 3 -9.45 18.66 0.09
CA LEU A 3 -9.23 17.27 -0.34
C LEU A 3 -10.42 16.86 -1.20
N VAL A 4 -10.18 16.58 -2.48
CA VAL A 4 -11.21 16.15 -3.44
C VAL A 4 -11.05 14.66 -3.70
N ARG A 5 -12.19 13.95 -3.77
CA ARG A 5 -12.28 12.54 -4.15
C ARG A 5 -13.13 12.39 -5.40
N ALA A 6 -12.66 11.61 -6.37
CA ALA A 6 -13.48 11.02 -7.41
C ALA A 6 -13.45 9.50 -7.29
N TYR A 7 -14.52 8.82 -7.72
CA TYR A 7 -14.54 7.36 -7.73
C TYR A 7 -15.24 6.81 -8.97
N LEU A 8 -14.82 5.62 -9.38
CA LEU A 8 -15.41 4.90 -10.50
C LEU A 8 -15.44 3.39 -10.20
N PRO A 9 -16.59 2.71 -10.34
CA PRO A 9 -16.64 1.25 -10.23
C PRO A 9 -15.83 0.59 -11.35
N ILE A 10 -14.95 -0.35 -10.99
CA ILE A 10 -14.10 -1.10 -11.91
C ILE A 10 -14.38 -2.58 -11.74
N GLY A 11 -14.85 -3.23 -12.80
CA GLY A 11 -14.98 -4.68 -12.87
C GLY A 11 -13.62 -5.34 -13.08
N ILE A 12 -13.28 -6.31 -12.25
CA ILE A 12 -12.00 -7.04 -12.30
C ILE A 12 -12.19 -8.35 -13.04
N ILE A 13 -11.47 -8.53 -14.14
CA ILE A 13 -11.54 -9.75 -14.95
C ILE A 13 -10.36 -10.65 -14.65
N VAL A 14 -10.66 -11.83 -14.10
CA VAL A 14 -9.68 -12.84 -13.74
C VAL A 14 -9.77 -14.02 -14.68
N ARG A 15 -8.63 -14.42 -15.24
CA ARG A 15 -8.52 -15.61 -16.07
C ARG A 15 -7.96 -16.77 -15.26
N LYS A 16 -8.70 -17.87 -15.25
CA LYS A 16 -8.24 -19.20 -14.85
C LYS A 16 -7.77 -19.94 -16.09
N SER A 17 -6.58 -20.53 -16.05
CA SER A 17 -6.04 -21.33 -17.16
C SER A 17 -5.25 -22.53 -16.64
N PRO A 18 -5.06 -23.60 -17.42
CA PRO A 18 -4.18 -24.70 -17.03
C PRO A 18 -2.80 -24.18 -16.63
N GLY A 19 -2.28 -24.67 -15.51
CA GLY A 19 -0.95 -24.30 -15.07
C GLY A 19 0.12 -24.85 -16.00
N VAL A 20 1.23 -24.12 -16.09
CA VAL A 20 2.37 -24.47 -16.96
C VAL A 20 3.40 -25.37 -16.25
N THR A 21 3.15 -25.74 -14.99
CA THR A 21 4.04 -26.58 -14.19
C THR A 21 3.29 -27.78 -13.61
N ARG A 22 4.02 -28.83 -13.24
CA ARG A 22 3.45 -30.01 -12.59
C ARG A 22 2.88 -29.77 -11.18
N TRP A 23 3.20 -28.63 -10.56
CA TRP A 23 2.88 -28.33 -9.16
C TRP A 23 1.61 -27.48 -9.02
N ALA A 24 1.32 -26.64 -10.01
CA ALA A 24 0.12 -25.82 -10.02
C ALA A 24 -0.80 -26.30 -11.14
N LYS A 25 -1.94 -26.91 -10.79
CA LYS A 25 -2.94 -27.34 -11.77
C LYS A 25 -3.54 -26.16 -12.54
N TRP A 26 -3.65 -25.00 -11.88
CA TRP A 26 -4.28 -23.80 -12.43
C TRP A 26 -3.35 -22.60 -12.26
N SER A 27 -3.33 -21.73 -13.27
CA SER A 27 -2.75 -20.38 -13.24
C SER A 27 -3.89 -19.36 -13.25
N TRP A 28 -3.78 -18.38 -12.35
CA TRP A 28 -4.72 -17.28 -12.17
C TRP A 28 -4.02 -15.97 -12.49
N ARG A 29 -4.65 -15.12 -13.29
CA ARG A 29 -4.14 -13.79 -13.64
C ARG A 29 -5.27 -12.80 -13.78
N VAL A 30 -5.05 -11.56 -13.37
CA VAL A 30 -5.96 -10.46 -13.73
C VAL A 30 -5.62 -10.04 -15.16
N VAL A 31 -6.58 -10.13 -16.07
CA VAL A 31 -6.33 -9.95 -17.51
C VAL A 31 -6.91 -8.66 -18.08
N ALA A 32 -7.91 -8.08 -17.41
CA ALA A 32 -8.56 -6.85 -17.85
C ALA A 32 -9.31 -6.17 -16.71
N VAL A 33 -9.62 -4.90 -16.92
CA VAL A 33 -10.51 -4.10 -16.08
C VAL A 33 -11.64 -3.50 -16.92
N LEU A 34 -12.84 -3.38 -16.32
CA LEU A 34 -14.05 -2.84 -16.96
C LEU A 34 -14.55 -1.59 -16.21
N PRO A 35 -14.31 -0.38 -16.73
CA PRO A 35 -14.82 0.85 -16.13
C PRO A 35 -16.34 0.91 -16.16
N GLY A 36 -16.97 1.31 -15.05
CA GLY A 36 -18.42 1.44 -14.91
C GLY A 36 -19.17 0.12 -14.81
N ALA A 37 -18.49 -1.00 -14.52
CA ALA A 37 -19.15 -2.29 -14.39
C ALA A 37 -20.11 -2.34 -13.18
N GLY A 38 -21.23 -3.05 -13.33
CA GLY A 38 -22.10 -3.39 -12.20
C GLY A 38 -21.54 -4.57 -11.39
N PRO A 39 -22.05 -4.82 -10.18
CA PRO A 39 -21.49 -5.83 -9.28
C PRO A 39 -21.51 -7.24 -9.88
N ALA A 40 -20.51 -8.04 -9.51
CA ALA A 40 -20.42 -9.45 -9.85
C ALA A 40 -19.76 -10.24 -8.72
N ASP A 41 -20.08 -11.53 -8.68
CA ASP A 41 -19.43 -12.54 -7.86
C ASP A 41 -19.02 -13.68 -8.79
N TRP A 42 -17.76 -13.68 -9.21
CA TRP A 42 -17.14 -14.72 -10.05
C TRP A 42 -17.99 -15.17 -11.24
N ARG A 43 -18.65 -14.22 -11.91
CA ARG A 43 -19.52 -14.50 -13.05
C ARG A 43 -18.67 -14.88 -14.26
N GLU A 44 -18.90 -16.06 -14.81
CA GLU A 44 -18.26 -16.47 -16.07
C GLU A 44 -18.66 -15.53 -17.21
N LEU A 45 -17.68 -14.98 -17.90
CA LEU A 45 -17.85 -14.13 -19.07
C LEU A 45 -17.60 -14.88 -20.37
N ARG A 46 -16.55 -15.70 -20.39
CA ARG A 46 -16.09 -16.42 -21.56
C ARG A 46 -15.31 -17.67 -21.19
N ARG A 47 -15.39 -18.67 -22.04
CA ARG A 47 -14.62 -19.92 -21.98
C ARG A 47 -13.93 -20.18 -23.30
N ASP A 48 -12.68 -20.61 -23.22
CA ASP A 48 -11.81 -20.94 -24.35
C ASP A 48 -11.02 -22.21 -24.00
N GLY A 49 -11.55 -23.36 -24.39
CA GLY A 49 -11.08 -24.66 -23.92
C GLY A 49 -11.14 -24.76 -22.40
N ASP A 50 -10.00 -25.04 -21.78
CA ASP A 50 -9.84 -25.12 -20.32
C ASP A 50 -9.61 -23.76 -19.65
N ALA A 51 -9.48 -22.68 -20.42
CA ALA A 51 -9.35 -21.34 -19.89
C ALA A 51 -10.72 -20.68 -19.72
N VAL A 52 -10.90 -19.96 -18.61
CA VAL A 52 -12.15 -19.28 -18.28
C VAL A 52 -11.84 -17.87 -17.78
N GLU A 53 -12.57 -16.89 -18.29
CA GLU A 53 -12.52 -15.50 -17.84
C GLU A 53 -13.77 -15.20 -17.01
N TYR A 54 -13.54 -14.73 -15.79
CA TYR A 54 -14.58 -14.39 -14.82
C TYR A 54 -14.57 -12.90 -14.55
N HIS A 55 -15.74 -12.28 -14.43
CA HIS A 55 -15.90 -11.04 -13.69
C HIS A 55 -15.90 -11.40 -12.21
N ALA A 56 -14.73 -11.30 -11.58
CA ALA A 56 -14.49 -11.77 -10.22
C ALA A 56 -15.24 -10.90 -9.19
N ALA A 57 -15.07 -9.59 -9.29
CA ALA A 57 -15.71 -8.60 -8.44
C ALA A 57 -15.70 -7.23 -9.11
N THR A 58 -16.50 -6.31 -8.58
CA THR A 58 -16.40 -4.88 -8.89
C THR A 58 -15.92 -4.14 -7.66
N LEU A 59 -14.84 -3.37 -7.80
CA LEU A 59 -14.26 -2.54 -6.75
C LEU A 59 -14.35 -1.07 -7.15
N ASN A 60 -14.37 -0.16 -6.18
CA ASN A 60 -14.23 1.26 -6.48
C ASN A 60 -12.75 1.60 -6.69
N LEU A 61 -12.43 2.20 -7.83
CA LEU A 61 -11.18 2.95 -7.99
C LEU A 61 -11.40 4.34 -7.44
N ASP A 62 -10.69 4.66 -6.36
CA ASP A 62 -10.72 5.96 -5.72
C ASP A 62 -9.51 6.80 -6.15
N LEU A 63 -9.78 8.04 -6.56
CA LEU A 63 -8.76 9.06 -6.81
C LEU A 63 -8.87 10.17 -5.77
N TRP A 64 -7.74 10.53 -5.19
CA TRP A 64 -7.62 11.60 -4.20
C TRP A 64 -6.72 12.72 -4.73
N SER A 65 -7.10 13.96 -4.50
CA SER A 65 -6.32 15.12 -4.95
C SER A 65 -4.92 15.18 -4.33
N SER A 66 -4.73 14.58 -3.14
CA SER A 66 -3.43 14.45 -2.46
C SER A 66 -2.44 13.56 -3.21
N ASP A 67 -2.91 12.66 -4.07
CA ASP A 67 -2.10 11.58 -4.64
C ASP A 67 -1.84 11.81 -6.14
N THR A 68 -2.15 13.00 -6.64
CA THR A 68 -2.05 13.34 -8.07
C THR A 68 -0.65 13.15 -8.64
N GLU A 69 0.40 13.37 -7.85
CA GLU A 69 1.78 13.07 -8.25
C GLU A 69 1.99 11.57 -8.51
N ALA A 70 1.44 10.69 -7.66
CA ALA A 70 1.52 9.25 -7.85
C ALA A 70 0.82 8.82 -9.15
N TYR A 71 -0.35 9.41 -9.43
CA TYR A 71 -1.08 9.12 -10.66
C TYR A 71 -0.34 9.59 -11.91
N LEU A 72 0.37 10.74 -11.85
CA LEU A 72 1.25 11.19 -12.95
C LEU A 72 2.35 10.17 -13.25
N VAL A 73 2.96 9.59 -12.22
CA VAL A 73 3.97 8.53 -12.38
C VAL A 73 3.37 7.30 -13.06
N GLY A 74 2.18 6.87 -12.62
CA GLY A 74 1.46 5.76 -13.25
C GLY A 74 1.10 6.02 -14.71
N LEU A 75 0.64 7.23 -15.03
CA LEU A 75 0.30 7.66 -16.39
C LEU A 75 1.53 7.82 -17.30
N SER A 76 2.71 8.06 -16.72
CA SER A 76 3.97 8.22 -17.47
C SER A 76 4.65 6.89 -17.79
N ALA A 77 4.15 5.77 -17.27
CA ALA A 77 4.65 4.45 -17.59
C ALA A 77 4.44 4.10 -19.07
N LYS A 78 5.30 3.23 -19.62
CA LYS A 78 5.17 2.75 -21.02
C LYS A 78 3.78 2.18 -21.31
N ILE A 79 3.21 1.49 -20.33
CA ILE A 79 1.83 0.99 -20.35
C ILE A 79 1.19 1.49 -19.06
N PRO A 80 0.35 2.53 -19.12
CA PRO A 80 -0.41 2.99 -17.96
C PRO A 80 -1.34 1.88 -17.49
N SER A 81 -1.22 1.50 -16.23
CA SER A 81 -1.91 0.35 -15.65
C SER A 81 -2.50 0.70 -14.29
N LEU A 82 -3.58 0.01 -13.93
CA LEU A 82 -4.00 -0.10 -12.54
C LEU A 82 -3.25 -1.24 -11.87
N ILE A 83 -3.11 -1.16 -10.56
CA ILE A 83 -2.63 -2.25 -9.74
C ILE A 83 -3.84 -2.87 -9.05
N VAL A 84 -4.00 -4.18 -9.26
CA VAL A 84 -5.08 -4.96 -8.65
C VAL A 84 -4.45 -5.92 -7.65
N VAL A 85 -4.93 -5.86 -6.42
CA VAL A 85 -4.50 -6.74 -5.33
C VAL A 85 -5.60 -7.76 -5.08
N MET A 86 -5.24 -9.04 -5.13
CA MET A 86 -6.11 -10.15 -4.79
C MET A 86 -5.56 -10.90 -3.60
N ARG A 87 -6.37 -11.05 -2.56
CA ARG A 87 -6.05 -11.86 -1.38
C ARG A 87 -6.34 -13.32 -1.68
N GLU A 88 -5.52 -14.23 -1.17
CA GLU A 88 -5.85 -15.66 -1.14
C GLU A 88 -6.93 -15.94 -0.11
N VAL A 89 -7.98 -16.67 -0.51
CA VAL A 89 -9.07 -17.08 0.37
C VAL A 89 -9.22 -18.60 0.31
N PRO A 90 -8.41 -19.34 1.07
CA PRO A 90 -8.55 -20.79 1.16
C PRO A 90 -9.96 -21.15 1.64
N ASN A 91 -10.60 -22.09 0.95
CA ASN A 91 -11.95 -22.58 1.29
C ASN A 91 -13.08 -21.53 1.15
N SER A 92 -13.00 -20.63 0.16
CA SER A 92 -14.11 -19.70 -0.11
C SER A 92 -15.40 -20.45 -0.47
N ALA A 93 -16.55 -19.86 -0.12
CA ALA A 93 -17.86 -20.42 -0.41
C ALA A 93 -18.14 -20.54 -1.93
N SER A 94 -17.53 -19.67 -2.74
CA SER A 94 -17.61 -19.71 -4.22
C SER A 94 -16.66 -20.74 -4.84
N GLY A 95 -15.79 -21.38 -4.06
CA GLY A 95 -14.77 -22.31 -4.54
C GLY A 95 -13.61 -21.64 -5.30
N MET A 96 -13.56 -20.31 -5.30
CA MET A 96 -12.52 -19.52 -5.96
C MET A 96 -11.41 -19.16 -4.97
N PRO A 97 -10.12 -19.35 -5.31
CA PRO A 97 -9.03 -19.23 -4.34
C PRO A 97 -8.59 -17.79 -4.05
N PHE A 98 -9.15 -16.82 -4.77
CA PHE A 98 -8.79 -15.41 -4.66
C PHE A 98 -10.01 -14.53 -4.39
N GLU A 99 -9.76 -13.36 -3.84
CA GLU A 99 -10.74 -12.28 -3.70
C GLU A 99 -10.06 -10.96 -4.06
N PRO A 100 -10.53 -10.23 -5.09
CA PRO A 100 -10.09 -8.87 -5.34
C PRO A 100 -10.43 -7.97 -4.15
N VAL A 101 -9.43 -7.30 -3.59
CA VAL A 101 -9.60 -6.45 -2.41
C VAL A 101 -9.30 -4.98 -2.70
N ILE A 102 -8.38 -4.69 -3.62
CA ILE A 102 -7.95 -3.32 -3.94
C ILE A 102 -7.75 -3.16 -5.43
N VAL A 103 -8.11 -1.98 -5.92
CA VAL A 103 -7.74 -1.47 -7.25
C VAL A 103 -7.25 -0.03 -7.08
N THR A 104 -6.03 0.26 -7.55
CA THR A 104 -5.43 1.60 -7.41
C THR A 104 -4.76 2.06 -8.71
N ALA A 105 -4.76 3.37 -8.93
CA ALA A 105 -4.00 4.04 -9.99
C ALA A 105 -2.62 4.53 -9.50
N SER A 106 -2.34 4.41 -8.19
CA SER A 106 -1.07 4.82 -7.59
C SER A 106 -0.06 3.66 -7.65
N PRO A 107 1.07 3.83 -8.38
CA PRO A 107 2.15 2.84 -8.34
C PRO A 107 2.76 2.66 -6.95
N TYR A 108 2.77 3.71 -6.14
CA TYR A 108 3.35 3.68 -4.80
C TYR A 108 2.52 2.83 -3.84
N GLU A 109 1.19 3.03 -3.83
CA GLU A 109 0.31 2.19 -3.02
C GLU A 109 0.41 0.72 -3.45
N GLY A 110 0.44 0.46 -4.76
CA GLY A 110 0.62 -0.90 -5.25
C GLY A 110 1.98 -1.51 -4.89
N GLN A 111 3.04 -0.69 -4.77
CA GLN A 111 4.35 -1.16 -4.32
C GLN A 111 4.32 -1.61 -2.86
N ASP A 112 3.60 -0.90 -1.98
CA ASP A 112 3.47 -1.30 -0.58
C ASP A 112 2.87 -2.71 -0.44
N TYR A 113 1.94 -3.09 -1.32
CA TYR A 113 1.40 -4.46 -1.39
C TYR A 113 2.35 -5.48 -2.01
N LEU A 114 3.19 -5.08 -2.97
CA LEU A 114 4.22 -5.96 -3.50
C LEU A 114 5.29 -6.27 -2.44
N ASP A 115 5.64 -5.28 -1.63
CA ASP A 115 6.68 -5.39 -0.61
C ASP A 115 6.22 -6.25 0.59
N SER A 116 4.91 -6.35 0.85
CA SER A 116 4.37 -7.27 1.87
C SER A 116 4.45 -8.74 1.43
N GLY A 117 4.36 -9.01 0.12
CA GLY A 117 4.40 -10.36 -0.45
C GLY A 117 3.10 -11.17 -0.26
N ASP A 118 2.02 -10.56 0.22
CA ASP A 118 0.76 -11.24 0.49
C ASP A 118 -0.22 -11.16 -0.69
N GLY A 119 -0.54 -12.32 -1.28
CA GLY A 119 -1.55 -12.46 -2.32
C GLY A 119 -1.01 -12.31 -3.76
N LEU A 120 -1.91 -12.10 -4.70
CA LEU A 120 -1.61 -11.91 -6.12
C LEU A 120 -1.80 -10.43 -6.48
N ILE A 121 -0.69 -9.77 -6.82
CA ILE A 121 -0.66 -8.38 -7.25
C ILE A 121 -0.35 -8.34 -8.74
N GLU A 122 -1.24 -7.71 -9.51
CA GLU A 122 -1.13 -7.66 -10.97
C GLU A 122 -1.24 -6.22 -11.48
N SER A 123 -0.38 -5.89 -12.45
CA SER A 123 -0.44 -4.63 -13.19
C SER A 123 -1.29 -4.82 -14.44
N VAL A 124 -2.45 -4.17 -14.48
CA VAL A 124 -3.47 -4.37 -15.52
C VAL A 124 -3.60 -3.11 -16.38
N PRO A 125 -3.34 -3.19 -17.69
CA PRO A 125 -3.40 -2.04 -18.58
C PRO A 125 -4.76 -1.32 -18.53
N MET A 126 -4.70 0.01 -18.43
CA MET A 126 -5.90 0.84 -18.44
C MET A 126 -6.48 0.96 -19.86
N PRO A 127 -7.81 0.79 -20.02
CA PRO A 127 -8.49 1.19 -21.24
C PRO A 127 -8.32 2.71 -21.49
N LEU A 128 -8.32 3.14 -22.76
CA LEU A 128 -8.08 4.54 -23.14
C LEU A 128 -9.01 5.53 -22.43
N GLY A 129 -10.29 5.18 -22.26
CA GLY A 129 -11.25 6.02 -21.53
C GLY A 129 -10.89 6.21 -20.06
N LEU A 130 -10.32 5.18 -19.42
CA LEU A 130 -9.88 5.25 -18.04
C LEU A 130 -8.61 6.09 -17.88
N ILE A 131 -7.66 5.96 -18.82
CA ILE A 131 -6.48 6.83 -18.89
C ILE A 131 -6.90 8.31 -18.99
N GLY A 132 -7.87 8.60 -19.86
CA GLY A 132 -8.43 9.94 -20.01
C GLY A 132 -9.03 10.45 -18.69
N TRP A 133 -9.87 9.65 -18.04
CA TRP A 133 -10.52 10.02 -16.79
C TRP A 133 -9.52 10.31 -15.66
N VAL A 134 -8.50 9.46 -15.46
CA VAL A 134 -7.46 9.69 -14.44
C VAL A 134 -6.64 10.93 -14.79
N ARG A 135 -6.27 11.10 -16.06
CA ARG A 135 -5.52 12.28 -16.51
C ARG A 135 -6.29 13.58 -16.28
N ASP A 136 -7.57 13.60 -16.59
CA ASP A 136 -8.41 14.80 -16.47
C ASP A 136 -8.55 15.17 -14.98
N PHE A 137 -8.74 14.18 -14.09
CA PHE A 137 -8.72 14.40 -12.63
C PHE A 137 -7.38 15.01 -12.15
N VAL A 138 -6.27 14.47 -12.63
CA VAL A 138 -4.93 14.99 -12.32
C VAL A 138 -4.76 16.41 -12.85
N GLN A 139 -5.18 16.70 -14.09
CA GLN A 139 -5.07 18.04 -14.67
C GLN A 139 -5.88 19.09 -13.88
N GLU A 140 -7.02 18.71 -13.31
CA GLU A 140 -7.87 19.61 -12.53
C GLU A 140 -7.35 19.84 -11.11
N HIS A 141 -6.72 18.84 -10.50
CA HIS A 141 -6.41 18.87 -9.06
C HIS A 141 -4.91 18.81 -8.71
N HIS A 142 -4.03 18.60 -9.69
CA HIS A 142 -2.59 18.58 -9.41
C HIS A 142 -2.08 19.99 -9.15
N VAL A 143 -1.41 20.14 -8.00
CA VAL A 143 -0.66 21.34 -7.66
C VAL A 143 0.78 20.93 -7.51
N GLU A 144 1.67 21.57 -8.28
CA GLU A 144 3.10 21.32 -8.21
C GLU A 144 3.62 21.84 -6.86
N GLU A 145 3.87 20.93 -5.92
CA GLU A 145 4.47 21.29 -4.64
C GLU A 145 5.98 21.41 -4.81
N VAL A 146 6.49 22.64 -4.71
CA VAL A 146 7.93 22.87 -4.71
C VAL A 146 8.52 22.18 -3.48
N PHE A 147 9.34 21.15 -3.69
CA PHE A 147 10.00 20.44 -2.60
C PHE A 147 10.93 21.39 -1.82
N ILE A 148 10.45 21.91 -0.68
CA ILE A 148 11.29 22.69 0.24
C ILE A 148 12.10 21.71 1.06
N LYS A 149 13.36 21.49 0.67
CA LYS A 149 14.31 20.75 1.48
C LYS A 149 14.38 21.40 2.87
N ARG A 150 13.86 20.71 3.89
CA ARG A 150 13.99 21.11 5.29
C ARG A 150 15.47 21.36 5.60
N LYS A 151 15.84 22.63 5.72
CA LYS A 151 17.15 23.03 6.21
C LYS A 151 17.18 22.60 7.66
N ARG A 152 18.09 21.68 8.03
CA ARG A 152 18.36 21.39 9.43
C ARG A 152 18.78 22.72 10.05
N ASP A 153 17.99 23.23 11.00
CA ASP A 153 18.42 24.34 11.83
C ASP A 153 19.70 23.89 12.52
N LYS A 154 20.84 24.40 12.04
CA LYS A 154 22.10 24.33 12.76
C LYS A 154 21.92 25.22 13.98
N LYS A 155 21.27 24.71 15.04
CA LYS A 155 21.55 25.22 16.37
C LYS A 155 23.06 25.14 16.54
N ARG A 156 23.68 26.29 16.81
CA ARG A 156 25.09 26.40 17.18
C ARG A 156 25.37 25.37 18.27
N MET A 157 26.14 24.34 17.95
CA MET A 157 26.66 23.37 18.93
C MET A 157 27.85 23.94 19.72
N ASP A 158 28.24 25.17 19.44
CA ASP A 158 29.35 25.87 20.10
C ASP A 158 28.89 26.65 21.34
N LEU A 159 27.70 26.36 21.86
CA LEU A 159 27.36 26.74 23.22
C LEU A 159 28.13 25.77 24.13
N VAL A 160 29.16 26.28 24.79
CA VAL A 160 29.67 25.67 26.02
C VAL A 160 28.51 25.69 27.00
N GLU A 161 27.74 24.61 27.05
CA GLU A 161 26.89 24.33 28.19
C GLU A 161 27.83 24.03 29.35
N ASP A 162 28.02 25.04 30.20
CA ASP A 162 28.57 24.80 31.53
C ASP A 162 27.59 23.85 32.22
N GLY A 163 28.02 22.60 32.40
CA GLY A 163 27.14 21.52 32.80
C GLY A 163 26.41 21.89 34.09
N LYS A 164 25.09 22.03 34.02
CA LYS A 164 24.24 22.03 35.23
C LYS A 164 24.23 20.60 35.77
N GLY A 165 25.32 20.21 36.43
CA GLY A 165 25.37 19.02 37.25
C GLY A 165 24.45 19.17 38.45
N ASP A 166 23.70 18.12 38.76
CA ASP A 166 23.01 18.01 40.05
C ASP A 166 24.05 18.14 41.17
N ALA A 167 23.84 19.08 42.10
CA ALA A 167 24.79 19.41 43.17
C ALA A 167 25.14 18.24 44.10
N ARG A 168 24.42 17.11 44.00
CA ARG A 168 24.69 15.89 44.76
C ARG A 168 25.77 14.99 44.12
N VAL A 169 26.09 15.17 42.84
CA VAL A 169 27.06 14.32 42.13
C VAL A 169 28.44 14.98 42.20
N ARG A 170 29.25 14.54 43.17
CA ARG A 170 30.58 15.12 43.43
C ARG A 170 31.67 14.64 42.45
N GLN A 171 31.48 13.52 41.73
CA GLN A 171 32.50 12.95 40.85
C GLN A 171 31.91 12.31 39.58
N LEU A 172 32.61 12.43 38.45
CA LEU A 172 32.23 11.90 37.11
C LEU A 172 32.00 10.37 37.08
N SER A 173 32.58 9.62 38.01
CA SER A 173 32.44 8.17 38.11
C SER A 173 31.07 7.71 38.65
N ASP A 174 30.28 8.59 39.28
CA ASP A 174 28.96 8.24 39.82
C ASP A 174 27.85 8.21 38.76
N VAL A 175 28.13 8.68 37.54
CA VAL A 175 27.16 8.68 36.42
C VAL A 175 26.87 7.26 35.90
N TYR A 176 27.79 6.31 36.07
CA TYR A 176 27.66 4.93 35.59
C TYR A 176 27.56 3.87 36.70
N ARG A 177 27.36 4.28 37.96
CA ARG A 177 27.31 3.34 39.08
C ARG A 177 25.91 2.71 39.20
N ALA A 178 25.83 1.39 38.99
CA ALA A 178 24.60 0.63 39.19
C ALA A 178 24.13 0.67 40.67
N PRO A 179 22.81 0.69 40.94
CA PRO A 179 22.29 0.75 42.31
C PRO A 179 22.72 -0.48 43.10
N ARG A 180 23.23 -0.28 44.32
CA ARG A 180 23.41 -1.39 45.27
C ARG A 180 22.09 -1.60 46.01
N SER A 181 21.58 -2.83 45.99
CA SER A 181 20.45 -3.23 46.83
C SER A 181 20.81 -2.99 48.30
N THR A 182 20.04 -2.16 48.99
CA THR A 182 20.13 -2.00 50.45
C THR A 182 19.68 -3.30 51.12
N PRO A 183 20.49 -3.91 52.01
CA PRO A 183 20.01 -5.01 52.85
C PRO A 183 18.90 -4.49 53.78
N THR A 184 17.78 -5.21 53.81
CA THR A 184 16.73 -5.02 54.81
C THR A 184 17.32 -5.24 56.20
N GLU A 185 17.47 -4.18 56.99
CA GLU A 185 17.67 -4.30 58.43
C GLU A 185 16.35 -4.79 59.05
N SER A 186 16.24 -6.10 59.24
CA SER A 186 15.36 -6.69 60.23
C SER A 186 16.11 -6.74 61.57
N GLY A 187 15.87 -5.74 62.42
CA GLY A 187 16.32 -5.74 63.81
C GLY A 187 15.12 -5.73 64.76
N GLY A 188 15.02 -6.73 65.62
CA GLY A 188 14.08 -6.71 66.75
C GLY A 188 13.83 -8.07 67.40
N ALA A 189 14.64 -8.39 68.41
CA ALA A 189 14.60 -9.58 69.25
C ALA A 189 13.31 -9.74 70.08
N LEU A 190 12.96 -10.99 70.38
CA LEU A 190 12.84 -11.55 71.74
C LEU A 190 13.26 -13.04 71.71
#